data_AF-A0A7X0VF51-F1
#
_entry.id   AF-A0A7X0VF51-F1
#
_cell.length_a   1.000
_cell.length_b   1.000
_cell.length_c   1.000
_cell.angle_alpha   90.00
_cell.angle_beta   90.00
_cell.angle_gamma   90.00
#
_symmetry.space_group_name_H-M   'P 1'
#
loop_
_entity.id
_entity.type
_entity.pdbx_description
1 polymer ?
#
loop_
_entity_poly.entity_id
_entity_poly.type
_entity_poly.pdbx_seq_one_letter_code
_entity_poly.pdbx_strand_id
1 'polypeptide(L)' 'MYSDLVNQFLAYSRKHPEGDGDIYDRYKRFLMFIGFDDVDASYEAALWMDRVADLMA' A
#
# COMPACT_ATOMS: atom_id res chain seq x y z
N MET A 1 14.65 9.05 -0.30
CA MET A 1 14.83 7.71 0.29
C MET A 1 13.44 7.17 0.51
N TYR A 2 13.00 6.14 -0.23
CA TYR A 2 11.67 5.57 -0.01
C TYR A 2 11.59 5.04 1.43
N SER A 3 10.50 5.34 2.15
CA SER A 3 10.33 4.89 3.54
C SER A 3 10.41 3.36 3.62
N ASP A 4 10.82 2.82 4.77
CA ASP A 4 10.95 1.37 4.97
C ASP A 4 9.67 0.60 4.61
N LEU A 5 8.50 1.22 4.84
CA LEU A 5 7.20 0.67 4.49
C LEU A 5 7.00 0.54 2.97
N VAL A 6 7.47 1.51 2.19
CA VAL A 6 7.42 1.44 0.71
C VAL A 6 8.34 0.34 0.20
N ASN A 7 9.53 0.17 0.76
CA ASN A 7 10.43 -0.92 0.38
C ASN A 7 9.82 -2.30 0.69
N GLN A 8 9.17 -2.44 1.85
CA GLN A 8 8.43 -3.65 2.21
C GLN A 8 7.26 -3.92 1.27
N PHE A 9 6.50 -2.88 0.92
CA PHE A 9 5.42 -2.98 -0.06
C PHE A 9 5.93 -3.41 -1.45
N LEU A 10 7.03 -2.83 -1.94
CA LEU A 10 7.63 -3.22 -3.22
C LEU A 10 8.12 -4.67 -3.20
N ALA A 11 8.72 -5.12 -2.10
CA ALA A 11 9.12 -6.51 -1.92
C ALA A 11 7.91 -7.46 -1.88
N TYR A 12 6.83 -7.07 -1.20
CA TYR A 12 5.57 -7.80 -1.18
C TYR A 12 4.95 -7.89 -2.57
N SER A 13 4.89 -6.77 -3.29
CA SER A 13 4.33 -6.64 -4.64
C SER A 13 5.05 -7.52 -5.66
N ARG A 14 6.39 -7.65 -5.57
CA ARG A 14 7.17 -8.56 -6.42
C ARG A 14 6.89 -10.04 -6.16
N LYS A 15 6.55 -10.40 -4.92
CA LYS A 15 6.20 -11.77 -4.52
C LYS A 15 4.74 -12.13 -4.83
N HIS A 16 3.89 -11.12 -5.02
CA HIS A 16 2.46 -11.26 -5.33
C HIS A 16 2.11 -10.49 -6.62
N PRO A 17 2.61 -10.95 -7.78
CA PRO A 17 2.37 -10.28 -9.06
C PRO A 17 0.93 -10.41 -9.55
N GLU A 18 0.20 -11.46 -9.13
CA GLU A 18 -1.16 -11.80 -9.59
C GLU A 18 -2.29 -11.18 -8.75
N GLY A 19 -1.98 -10.15 -7.96
CA GLY A 19 -3.01 -9.42 -7.22
C GLY A 19 -3.86 -8.59 -8.17
N ASP A 20 -4.95 -9.15 -8.70
CA ASP A 20 -6.01 -8.39 -9.38
C ASP A 20 -6.45 -7.24 -8.49
N GLY A 21 -6.37 -6.01 -8.97
CA GLY A 21 -6.68 -4.78 -8.23
C GLY A 21 -5.73 -3.65 -8.59
N ASP A 22 -6.18 -2.42 -8.36
CA ASP A 22 -5.34 -1.25 -8.58
C ASP A 22 -4.26 -1.12 -7.48
N ILE A 23 -3.44 -0.07 -7.56
CA ILE A 23 -2.38 0.17 -6.58
C ILE A 23 -2.93 0.36 -5.15
N TYR A 24 -4.17 0.85 -5.01
CA TYR A 24 -4.84 1.01 -3.72
C TYR A 24 -5.14 -0.36 -3.11
N ASP A 25 -5.79 -1.25 -3.87
CA ASP A 25 -6.12 -2.59 -3.41
C ASP A 25 -4.88 -3.40 -3.04
N ARG A 26 -3.82 -3.26 -3.83
CA ARG A 26 -2.55 -3.96 -3.58
C ARG A 26 -1.86 -3.45 -2.31
N TYR A 27 -1.89 -2.14 -2.07
CA TYR A 27 -1.33 -1.56 -0.86
C TYR A 27 -2.16 -1.90 0.39
N LYS A 28 -3.50 -1.83 0.29
CA LYS A 28 -4.40 -2.28 1.36
C LYS A 28 -4.14 -3.75 1.74
N ARG A 29 -4.03 -4.66 0.77
CA ARG A 29 -3.71 -6.09 1.04
C ARG A 29 -2.35 -6.27 1.70
N PHE A 30 -1.36 -5.46 1.33
CA PHE A 30 -0.07 -5.45 2.00
C PHE A 30 -0.19 -5.03 3.47
N LEU A 31 -0.94 -3.96 3.75
CA LEU A 31 -1.19 -3.50 5.13
C LEU A 31 -1.89 -4.58 5.96
N MET A 32 -2.90 -5.25 5.40
CA MET A 32 -3.55 -6.37 6.06
C MET A 32 -2.60 -7.56 6.28
N PHE A 33 -1.71 -7.84 5.32
CA PHE A 33 -0.71 -8.89 5.43
C PHE A 33 0.29 -8.65 6.58
N ILE A 34 0.65 -7.39 6.85
CA ILE A 34 1.56 -7.04 7.96
C ILE A 34 0.83 -6.84 9.30
N GLY A 35 -0.48 -7.05 9.36
CA GLY A 35 -1.25 -7.14 10.61
C GLY A 35 -2.24 -6.00 10.87
N PHE A 36 -2.51 -5.12 9.91
CA PHE A 36 -3.58 -4.14 10.03
C PHE A 36 -4.94 -4.84 9.85
N ASP A 37 -5.97 -4.37 10.55
CA ASP A 37 -7.33 -4.79 10.25
C ASP A 37 -7.85 -4.10 8.96
N ASP A 38 -9.02 -4.52 8.48
CA ASP A 38 -9.57 -4.02 7.22
C ASP A 38 -9.88 -2.52 7.24
N VAL A 39 -10.29 -1.99 8.39
CA VAL A 39 -10.66 -0.57 8.57
C VAL A 39 -9.40 0.28 8.58
N ASP A 40 -8.43 -0.08 9.43
CA ASP A 40 -7.16 0.63 9.54
C ASP A 40 -6.36 0.55 8.24
N ALA A 41 -6.35 -0.60 7.56
CA ALA A 41 -5.69 -0.76 6.27
C ALA A 41 -6.32 0.12 5.18
N SER A 42 -7.65 0.26 5.18
CA SER A 42 -8.36 1.14 4.24
C SER A 42 -8.03 2.61 4.50
N TYR A 43 -8.01 3.01 5.77
CA TYR A 43 -7.69 4.37 6.17
C TYR A 43 -6.25 4.76 5.81
N GLU A 44 -5.28 3.91 6.15
CA GLU A 44 -3.87 4.13 5.83
C GLU A 44 -3.60 4.11 4.32
N ALA A 45 -4.29 3.26 3.57
CA ALA A 45 -4.18 3.25 2.11
C ALA A 45 -4.69 4.56 1.48
N ALA A 46 -5.79 5.11 2.00
CA ALA A 46 -6.32 6.40 1.55
C ALA A 46 -5.34 7.55 1.86
N LEU A 47 -4.79 7.60 3.08
CA LEU A 47 -3.78 8.60 3.47
C LEU A 47 -2.52 8.53 2.59
N TRP A 48 -2.10 7.31 2.23
CA TRP A 48 -0.96 7.13 1.35
C TRP A 48 -1.24 7.67 -0.05
N MET A 49 -2.44 7.42 -0.60
CA MET A 49 -2.83 7.95 -1.91
C MET A 49 -2.93 9.48 -1.95
N ASP A 50 -3.49 10.07 -0.90
CA ASP A 50 -3.60 11.53 -0.77
C ASP A 50 -2.20 12.19 -0.82
N ARG A 51 -1.26 11.64 -0.04
CA ARG A 51 0.15 12.10 -0.06
C ARG A 51 0.83 11.89 -1.40
N VAL A 52 0.52 10.80 -2.11
CA VAL A 52 1.07 10.56 -3.46
C VAL A 52 0.51 11.58 -4.45
N ALA A 53 -0.78 11.91 -4.38
CA ALA A 53 -1.41 12.93 -5.21
C ALA A 53 -0.81 14.33 -4.96
N ASP A 54 -0.61 14.71 -3.69
CA ASP A 54 0.02 15.97 -3.30
C ASP A 54 1.45 16.13 -3.85
N LEU A 55 2.22 15.03 -3.93
CA LEU A 55 3.58 15.06 -4.48
C LEU A 55 3.63 15.20 -6.01
N MET A 56 2.51 15.00 -6.69
CA MET A 56 2.41 15.12 -8.15
C MET A 56 1.85 16.48 -8.61
N ALA A 57 1.43 17.35 -7.67
CA ALA A 57 0.95 18.71 -7.91
C ALA A 57 2.10 19.73 -7.94
#